data_AF-A0A7X4JP46-F1
#
_entry.id   AF-A0A7X4JP46-F1
#
_cell.length_a   1.000
_cell.length_b   1.000
_cell.length_c   1.000
_cell.angle_alpha   90.00
_cell.angle_beta   90.00
_cell.angle_gamma   90.00
#
_symmetry.space_group_name_H-M   'P 1'
#
loop_
_entity.id
_entity.type
_entity.pdbx_description
1 polymer ?
#
loop_
_entity_poly.entity_id
_entity_poly.type
_entity_poly.pdbx_seq_one_letter_code
_entity_poly.pdbx_strand_id
1 'polypeptide(L)'
;MIQFPRNLHNLHQFKRNGEQFVADLDAGVVIPVPEVVCDVLNVCGASETDVVIETLSDKHSRSEVLEALAFLAKLSEMGILFSPDPSNSGHPRCPERLKIYITPSVAESRDRTPFLLSAANHHLTTLLAVHADVYLGLPETLSNYQEIAESLRAEGVQPIFFRNDRTFSPAKFIPKDCDGILTLSPLTEGEQVFLKFYTIPTVLRLSSEALISHKARNTALERCAALKHFDAFACDASWTQTFFADFVPDMRIFHHIPYGVDTSVFKPMDKTACKHQLSQALGNAEILQKPLVGVVPGLHPHETLRFMQKLRSANPDLNYLVIHSSLMDDFTGDGCVNFFNIASQQDKEASPFIFNALDALLFPTILGASPLLLLEIVACGIPTVVWGNSVPKEMSGACRFVQVAPSLFDPVQLPVETISQELKFLFENPDEQKRLGQEGLEAVSIYTYEAAVQRILNLFRELRSRPVRQSNPTKLRLLFRKHYNLVSGEIESEALVLSKVPSAVDVEQGIAMSLLEEHTPMEIRTVFQSICQEPERVEKILESLL
;
A
#
# COMPACT_ATOMS: atom_id res chain seq x y z
N MET A 1 -12.38 -37.51 6.66
CA MET A 1 -13.59 -37.91 5.91
C MET A 1 -14.70 -36.95 6.32
N ILE A 2 -15.47 -36.40 5.37
CA ILE A 2 -16.50 -35.40 5.68
C ILE A 2 -17.65 -36.04 6.47
N GLN A 3 -18.19 -35.31 7.45
CA GLN A 3 -19.35 -35.72 8.24
C GLN A 3 -20.58 -34.93 7.80
N PHE A 4 -21.72 -35.62 7.67
CA PHE A 4 -23.03 -35.07 7.33
C PHE A 4 -24.02 -35.26 8.49
N PRO A 5 -25.08 -34.43 8.58
CA PRO A 5 -25.51 -33.41 7.61
C PRO A 5 -24.63 -32.15 7.61
N ARG A 6 -24.50 -31.51 6.44
CA ARG A 6 -23.86 -30.19 6.29
C ARG A 6 -24.72 -29.28 5.43
N ASN A 7 -24.67 -27.98 5.73
CA ASN A 7 -25.31 -26.97 4.91
C ASN A 7 -24.60 -26.85 3.57
N LEU A 8 -25.33 -27.11 2.48
CA LEU A 8 -24.86 -26.91 1.12
C LEU A 8 -24.99 -25.43 0.73
N HIS A 9 -24.09 -24.96 -0.12
CA HIS A 9 -24.29 -23.70 -0.85
C HIS A 9 -25.46 -23.82 -1.84
N ASN A 10 -25.76 -22.74 -2.53
CA ASN A 10 -26.65 -22.75 -3.69
C ASN A 10 -25.97 -23.48 -4.87
N LEU A 11 -26.24 -24.78 -4.99
CA LEU A 11 -25.64 -25.64 -6.00
C LEU A 11 -26.55 -25.82 -7.22
N HIS A 12 -25.96 -25.76 -8.41
CA HIS A 12 -26.61 -26.11 -9.67
C HIS A 12 -25.85 -27.22 -10.39
N GLN A 13 -26.47 -28.39 -10.54
CA GLN A 13 -25.87 -29.53 -11.23
C GLN A 13 -26.29 -29.55 -12.69
N PHE A 14 -25.35 -29.79 -13.62
CA PHE A 14 -25.64 -29.86 -15.05
C PHE A 14 -24.66 -30.76 -15.81
N LYS A 15 -25.07 -31.26 -16.99
CA LYS A 15 -24.22 -32.06 -17.88
C LYS A 15 -23.75 -31.24 -19.08
N ARG A 16 -22.49 -31.38 -19.47
CA ARG A 16 -21.94 -30.81 -20.72
C ARG A 16 -20.97 -31.80 -21.35
N ASN A 17 -21.15 -32.10 -22.63
CA ASN A 17 -20.31 -33.04 -23.39
C ASN A 17 -20.16 -34.45 -22.75
N GLY A 18 -21.20 -34.92 -22.05
CA GLY A 18 -21.19 -36.21 -21.36
C GLY A 18 -20.56 -36.20 -19.97
N GLU A 19 -19.94 -35.09 -19.55
CA GLU A 19 -19.38 -34.91 -18.21
C GLU A 19 -20.38 -34.19 -17.28
N GLN A 20 -20.32 -34.53 -15.99
CA GLN A 20 -21.15 -33.94 -14.94
C GLN A 20 -20.41 -32.79 -14.27
N PHE A 21 -21.14 -31.70 -14.01
CA PHE A 21 -20.61 -30.51 -13.34
C PHE A 21 -21.52 -30.09 -12.20
N VAL A 22 -20.90 -29.55 -11.15
CA VAL A 22 -21.59 -28.84 -10.08
C VAL A 22 -21.10 -27.40 -10.11
N ALA A 23 -22.01 -26.46 -10.35
CA ALA A 23 -21.79 -25.04 -10.14
C ALA A 23 -22.16 -24.70 -8.69
N ASP A 24 -21.19 -24.19 -7.94
CA ASP A 24 -21.42 -23.54 -6.66
C ASP A 24 -21.64 -22.05 -6.94
N LEU A 25 -22.90 -21.61 -6.89
CA LEU A 25 -23.28 -20.24 -7.24
C LEU A 25 -22.83 -19.23 -6.18
N ASP A 26 -22.70 -19.66 -4.93
CA ASP A 26 -22.23 -18.80 -3.83
C ASP A 26 -20.72 -18.63 -3.88
N ALA A 27 -19.97 -19.67 -4.27
CA ALA A 27 -18.52 -19.61 -4.46
C ALA A 27 -18.10 -19.17 -5.87
N GLY A 28 -19.03 -19.07 -6.83
CA GLY A 28 -18.77 -18.65 -8.20
C GLY A 28 -17.86 -19.62 -8.98
N VAL A 29 -17.91 -20.92 -8.68
CA VAL A 29 -17.06 -21.95 -9.29
C VAL A 29 -17.87 -23.06 -9.92
N VAL A 30 -17.30 -23.68 -10.97
CA VAL A 30 -17.87 -24.85 -11.65
C VAL A 30 -16.84 -25.96 -11.58
N ILE A 31 -17.21 -27.10 -11.02
CA ILE A 31 -16.29 -28.22 -10.81
C ILE A 31 -16.80 -29.44 -11.60
N PRO A 32 -15.96 -30.08 -12.44
CA PRO A 32 -16.29 -31.39 -12.99
C PRO A 32 -16.28 -32.41 -11.86
N VAL A 33 -17.37 -33.15 -11.71
CA VAL A 33 -17.50 -34.15 -10.65
C VAL A 33 -17.93 -35.50 -11.21
N PRO A 34 -17.48 -36.62 -10.61
CA PRO A 34 -18.05 -37.93 -10.90
C PRO A 34 -19.54 -37.99 -10.56
N GLU A 35 -20.29 -38.87 -11.24
CA GLU A 35 -21.73 -39.04 -11.01
C GLU A 35 -22.08 -39.42 -9.57
N VAL A 36 -21.24 -40.24 -8.92
CA VAL A 36 -21.37 -40.59 -7.50
C VAL A 36 -21.34 -39.36 -6.58
N VAL A 37 -20.59 -38.30 -6.93
CA VAL A 37 -20.53 -37.06 -6.13
C VAL A 37 -21.83 -36.28 -6.24
N CYS A 38 -22.43 -36.20 -7.44
CA CYS A 38 -23.75 -35.59 -7.62
C CYS A 38 -24.83 -36.31 -6.79
N ASP A 39 -24.81 -37.64 -6.83
CA ASP A 39 -25.75 -38.47 -6.08
C ASP A 39 -25.57 -38.29 -4.56
N VAL A 40 -24.33 -38.19 -4.05
CA VAL A 40 -24.05 -37.86 -2.64
C VAL A 40 -24.60 -36.47 -2.26
N LEU A 41 -24.37 -35.45 -3.09
CA LEU A 41 -24.85 -34.09 -2.82
C LEU A 41 -26.38 -33.98 -2.75
N ASN A 42 -27.10 -34.83 -3.49
CA ASN A 42 -28.57 -34.84 -3.48
C ASN A 42 -29.18 -35.37 -2.18
N VAL A 43 -28.42 -36.13 -1.38
CA VAL A 43 -28.92 -36.80 -0.17
C VAL A 43 -28.24 -36.33 1.13
N CYS A 44 -27.06 -35.72 1.05
CA CYS A 44 -26.24 -35.39 2.22
C CYS A 44 -26.73 -34.19 3.04
N GLY A 45 -27.56 -33.31 2.46
CA GLY A 45 -28.05 -32.11 3.15
C GLY A 45 -28.94 -32.41 4.37
N ALA A 46 -29.52 -33.60 4.45
CA ALA A 46 -30.47 -33.99 5.51
C ALA A 46 -30.18 -35.35 6.16
N SER A 47 -29.11 -36.03 5.77
CA SER A 47 -28.84 -37.42 6.17
C SER A 47 -27.45 -37.55 6.80
N GLU A 48 -27.31 -38.40 7.82
CA GLU A 48 -26.01 -38.76 8.39
C GLU A 48 -25.15 -39.56 7.41
N THR A 49 -23.83 -39.51 7.55
CA THR A 49 -22.88 -40.14 6.62
C THR A 49 -23.13 -41.63 6.41
N ASP A 50 -23.48 -42.39 7.45
CA ASP A 50 -23.77 -43.82 7.34
C ASP A 50 -25.06 -44.08 6.54
N VAL A 51 -26.08 -43.23 6.73
CA VAL A 51 -27.34 -43.28 5.98
C VAL A 51 -27.13 -42.93 4.51
N VAL A 52 -26.24 -41.97 4.20
CA VAL A 52 -25.85 -41.65 2.81
C VAL A 52 -25.18 -42.86 2.14
N ILE A 53 -24.27 -43.54 2.85
CA ILE A 53 -23.58 -44.73 2.32
C ILE A 53 -24.57 -45.86 2.05
N GLU A 54 -25.52 -46.09 2.96
CA GLU A 54 -26.57 -47.11 2.81
C GLU A 54 -27.56 -46.76 1.68
N THR A 55 -27.98 -45.50 1.59
CA THR A 55 -28.93 -45.04 0.54
C THR A 55 -28.36 -45.19 -0.87
N LEU A 56 -27.04 -45.07 -1.02
CA LEU A 56 -26.37 -45.13 -2.32
C LEU A 56 -25.84 -46.52 -2.67
N SER A 57 -25.96 -47.52 -1.78
CA SER A 57 -25.39 -48.86 -2.00
C SER A 57 -26.00 -49.63 -3.17
N ASP A 58 -27.22 -49.27 -3.58
CA ASP A 58 -27.92 -49.88 -4.70
C ASP A 58 -27.39 -49.41 -6.07
N LYS A 59 -26.72 -48.25 -6.10
CA LYS A 59 -26.24 -47.59 -7.32
C LYS A 59 -24.73 -47.55 -7.45
N HIS A 60 -24.02 -47.42 -6.34
CA HIS A 60 -22.58 -47.24 -6.29
C HIS A 60 -21.96 -48.22 -5.30
N SER A 61 -20.74 -48.68 -5.56
CA SER A 61 -20.02 -49.50 -4.60
C SER A 61 -19.63 -48.67 -3.36
N ARG A 62 -19.50 -49.34 -2.22
CA ARG A 62 -19.07 -48.69 -0.97
C ARG A 62 -17.72 -47.95 -1.12
N SER A 63 -16.81 -48.47 -1.95
CA SER A 63 -15.51 -47.82 -2.20
C SER A 63 -15.68 -46.49 -2.93
N GLU A 64 -16.52 -46.45 -3.97
CA GLU A 64 -16.78 -45.24 -4.76
C GLU A 64 -17.45 -44.14 -3.92
N VAL A 65 -18.38 -44.52 -3.04
CA VAL A 65 -19.01 -43.56 -2.11
C VAL A 65 -17.99 -43.00 -1.12
N LEU A 66 -17.12 -43.84 -0.55
CA LEU A 66 -16.08 -43.38 0.38
C LEU A 66 -15.06 -42.46 -0.30
N GLU A 67 -14.68 -42.74 -1.55
CA GLU A 67 -13.83 -41.85 -2.35
C GLU A 67 -14.51 -40.51 -2.64
N ALA A 68 -15.81 -40.54 -2.98
CA ALA A 68 -16.61 -39.34 -3.15
C ALA A 68 -16.68 -38.49 -1.87
N LEU A 69 -16.85 -39.12 -0.70
CA LEU A 69 -16.82 -38.44 0.60
C LEU A 69 -15.45 -37.84 0.92
N ALA A 70 -14.35 -38.52 0.55
CA ALA A 70 -13.00 -37.99 0.71
C ALA A 70 -12.74 -36.80 -0.22
N PHE A 71 -13.23 -36.85 -1.46
CA PHE A 71 -13.18 -35.74 -2.41
C PHE A 71 -14.00 -34.53 -1.93
N LEU A 72 -15.23 -34.76 -1.46
CA LEU A 72 -16.08 -33.72 -0.88
C LEU A 72 -15.48 -33.10 0.39
N ALA A 73 -14.74 -33.87 1.20
CA ALA A 73 -14.00 -33.33 2.35
C ALA A 73 -12.98 -32.28 1.91
N LYS A 74 -12.20 -32.56 0.87
CA LYS A 74 -11.22 -31.60 0.32
C LYS A 74 -11.91 -30.34 -0.21
N LEU A 75 -13.01 -30.50 -0.93
CA LEU A 75 -13.78 -29.36 -1.43
C LEU A 75 -14.37 -28.53 -0.27
N SER A 76 -14.85 -29.19 0.79
CA SER A 76 -15.33 -28.50 1.98
C SER A 76 -14.23 -27.74 2.73
N GLU A 77 -13.02 -28.29 2.83
CA GLU A 77 -11.85 -27.60 3.40
C GLU A 77 -11.48 -26.36 2.57
N MET A 78 -11.69 -26.41 1.25
CA MET A 78 -11.53 -25.28 0.35
C MET A 78 -12.71 -24.29 0.38
N GLY A 79 -13.73 -24.53 1.21
CA GLY A 79 -14.92 -23.69 1.31
C GLY A 79 -15.79 -23.72 0.05
N ILE A 80 -15.77 -24.84 -0.67
CA ILE A 80 -16.53 -25.11 -1.90
C ILE A 80 -17.57 -26.20 -1.60
N LEU A 81 -18.76 -26.05 -2.17
CA LEU A 81 -19.97 -26.86 -2.01
C LEU A 81 -20.66 -26.78 -0.64
N PHE A 82 -19.94 -26.49 0.43
CA PHE A 82 -20.46 -26.51 1.81
C PHE A 82 -20.22 -25.19 2.55
N SER A 83 -21.21 -24.79 3.34
CA SER A 83 -21.07 -23.72 4.33
C SER A 83 -20.35 -24.22 5.58
N PRO A 84 -19.55 -23.38 6.27
CA PRO A 84 -18.93 -23.74 7.54
C PRO A 84 -19.98 -24.05 8.61
N ASP A 85 -19.69 -25.05 9.44
CA ASP A 85 -20.58 -25.51 10.50
C ASP A 85 -20.68 -24.47 11.64
N PRO A 86 -21.87 -23.93 11.94
CA PRO A 86 -22.02 -22.95 13.01
C PRO A 86 -21.67 -23.51 14.40
N SER A 87 -21.69 -24.84 14.58
CA SER A 87 -21.42 -25.48 15.87
C SER A 87 -19.94 -25.59 16.24
N ASN A 88 -19.02 -25.40 15.28
CA ASN A 88 -17.58 -25.31 15.54
C ASN A 88 -17.10 -23.90 15.91
N SER A 89 -18.02 -22.95 16.11
CA SER A 89 -17.74 -21.60 16.63
C SER A 89 -17.64 -21.56 18.17
N GLY A 90 -17.25 -22.68 18.78
CA GLY A 90 -17.12 -22.87 20.23
C GLY A 90 -15.83 -22.27 20.82
N HIS A 91 -15.54 -21.00 20.54
CA HIS A 91 -14.67 -20.21 21.40
C HIS A 91 -15.44 -18.98 21.89
N PRO A 92 -15.37 -18.65 23.20
CA PRO A 92 -15.98 -17.43 23.70
C PRO A 92 -15.38 -16.26 22.93
N ARG A 93 -16.23 -15.47 22.25
CA ARG A 93 -15.87 -14.24 21.55
C ARG A 93 -15.18 -13.28 22.52
N CYS A 94 -13.85 -13.33 22.54
CA CYS A 94 -13.02 -12.16 22.83
C CYS A 94 -13.37 -11.10 21.77
N PRO A 95 -13.27 -9.78 22.05
CA PRO A 95 -13.61 -8.75 21.06
C PRO A 95 -12.88 -9.07 19.75
N GLU A 96 -13.66 -9.40 18.70
CA GLU A 96 -13.18 -10.14 17.52
C GLU A 96 -11.92 -9.48 16.94
N ARG A 97 -10.80 -10.21 16.93
CA ARG A 97 -9.58 -9.79 16.23
C ARG A 97 -9.95 -9.61 14.76
N LEU A 98 -9.59 -8.47 14.20
CA LEU A 98 -9.87 -8.22 12.79
C LEU A 98 -9.09 -9.21 11.93
N LYS A 99 -9.74 -9.78 10.90
CA LYS A 99 -9.11 -10.61 9.88
C LYS A 99 -8.64 -9.75 8.74
N ILE A 100 -7.33 -9.52 8.64
CA ILE A 100 -6.74 -8.62 7.64
C ILE A 100 -5.98 -9.41 6.60
N TYR A 101 -6.32 -9.22 5.33
CA TYR A 101 -5.58 -9.78 4.21
C TYR A 101 -4.60 -8.75 3.65
N ILE A 102 -3.33 -9.12 3.56
CA ILE A 102 -2.28 -8.34 2.92
C ILE A 102 -2.04 -8.86 1.51
N THR A 103 -2.10 -7.97 0.53
CA THR A 103 -1.97 -8.31 -0.89
C THR A 103 -0.56 -8.81 -1.23
N PRO A 104 -0.44 -9.73 -2.21
CA PRO A 104 0.84 -10.33 -2.56
C PRO A 104 1.81 -9.36 -3.23
N SER A 105 1.32 -8.21 -3.67
CA SER A 105 2.13 -7.11 -4.21
C SER A 105 3.34 -6.77 -3.36
N VAL A 106 3.30 -6.97 -2.04
CA VAL A 106 4.45 -6.72 -1.14
C VAL A 106 5.61 -7.69 -1.36
N ALA A 107 5.30 -8.96 -1.65
CA ALA A 107 6.31 -9.97 -1.98
C ALA A 107 6.81 -9.81 -3.42
N GLU A 108 5.91 -9.49 -4.36
CA GLU A 108 6.25 -9.30 -5.76
C GLU A 108 7.08 -8.03 -6.02
N SER A 109 6.88 -6.99 -5.22
CA SER A 109 7.64 -5.74 -5.34
C SER A 109 8.94 -5.74 -4.53
N ARG A 110 9.28 -6.82 -3.83
CA ARG A 110 10.40 -6.85 -2.86
C ARG A 110 11.71 -6.34 -3.47
N ASP A 111 12.05 -6.81 -4.67
CA ASP A 111 13.30 -6.43 -5.35
C ASP A 111 13.36 -4.97 -5.82
N ARG A 112 12.20 -4.29 -5.86
CA ARG A 112 12.07 -2.88 -6.26
C ARG A 112 11.77 -1.96 -5.08
N THR A 113 11.55 -2.52 -3.90
CA THR A 113 11.19 -1.78 -2.69
C THR A 113 12.48 -1.46 -1.94
N PRO A 114 12.76 -0.18 -1.60
CA PRO A 114 13.91 0.19 -0.79
C PRO A 114 13.99 -0.66 0.49
N PHE A 115 15.19 -1.05 0.90
CA PHE A 115 15.41 -1.92 2.07
C PHE A 115 14.68 -1.38 3.30
N LEU A 116 14.84 -0.08 3.57
CA LEU A 116 14.24 0.59 4.71
C LEU A 116 12.70 0.46 4.74
N LEU A 117 12.05 0.67 3.58
CA LEU A 117 10.60 0.52 3.45
C LEU A 117 10.18 -0.96 3.58
N SER A 118 10.97 -1.89 3.05
CA SER A 118 10.72 -3.33 3.21
C SER A 118 10.81 -3.75 4.69
N ALA A 119 11.80 -3.27 5.43
CA ALA A 119 11.95 -3.53 6.86
C ALA A 119 10.78 -2.96 7.67
N ALA A 120 10.35 -1.73 7.35
CA ALA A 120 9.20 -1.11 8.00
C ALA A 120 7.88 -1.84 7.71
N ASN A 121 7.70 -2.33 6.47
CA ASN A 121 6.55 -3.16 6.10
C ASN A 121 6.55 -4.50 6.84
N HIS A 122 7.71 -5.15 6.99
CA HIS A 122 7.85 -6.39 7.77
C HIS A 122 7.44 -6.15 9.22
N HIS A 123 8.05 -5.16 9.87
CA HIS A 123 7.78 -4.85 11.28
C HIS A 123 6.32 -4.45 11.52
N LEU A 124 5.73 -3.65 10.63
CA LEU A 124 4.32 -3.30 10.69
C LEU A 124 3.43 -4.55 10.59
N THR A 125 3.76 -5.48 9.69
CA THR A 125 2.99 -6.70 9.44
C THR A 125 3.04 -7.66 10.63
N THR A 126 4.22 -7.88 11.20
CA THR A 126 4.40 -8.76 12.36
C THR A 126 3.75 -8.18 13.61
N LEU A 127 3.86 -6.87 13.83
CA LEU A 127 3.18 -6.22 14.95
C LEU A 127 1.66 -6.19 14.75
N LEU A 128 1.18 -6.03 13.52
CA LEU A 128 -0.24 -6.16 13.20
C LEU A 128 -0.76 -7.55 13.56
N ALA A 129 0.03 -8.61 13.32
CA ALA A 129 -0.31 -9.98 13.68
C ALA A 129 -0.38 -10.23 15.20
N VAL A 130 0.19 -9.35 16.03
CA VAL A 130 -0.04 -9.37 17.48
C VAL A 130 -1.47 -8.96 17.85
N HIS A 131 -2.11 -8.11 17.04
CA HIS A 131 -3.40 -7.49 17.33
C HIS A 131 -4.57 -7.91 16.42
N ALA A 132 -4.27 -8.55 15.29
CA ALA A 132 -5.22 -8.99 14.26
C ALA A 132 -4.84 -10.37 13.73
N ASP A 133 -5.78 -11.05 13.09
CA ASP A 133 -5.51 -12.27 12.35
C ASP A 133 -5.06 -11.88 10.95
N VAL A 134 -3.75 -11.94 10.71
CA VAL A 134 -3.13 -11.42 9.48
C VAL A 134 -2.86 -12.55 8.51
N TYR A 135 -3.37 -12.40 7.29
CA TYR A 135 -3.13 -13.31 6.17
C TYR A 135 -2.27 -12.60 5.13
N LEU A 136 -1.21 -13.24 4.65
CA LEU A 136 -0.33 -12.66 3.62
C LEU A 136 -0.35 -13.51 2.35
N GLY A 137 -0.80 -12.93 1.24
CA GLY A 137 -0.72 -13.59 -0.06
C GLY A 137 0.73 -13.77 -0.52
N LEU A 138 1.12 -14.98 -0.93
CA LEU A 138 2.45 -15.29 -1.44
C LEU A 138 2.38 -16.14 -2.72
N PRO A 139 3.12 -15.79 -3.79
CA PRO A 139 3.17 -16.63 -4.97
C PRO A 139 3.99 -17.91 -4.72
N GLU A 140 3.50 -19.06 -5.19
CA GLU A 140 4.20 -20.37 -5.11
C GLU A 140 5.55 -20.37 -5.86
N THR A 141 5.80 -19.37 -6.71
CA THR A 141 7.04 -19.23 -7.49
C THR A 141 8.21 -18.68 -6.68
N LEU A 142 8.02 -18.27 -5.43
CA LEU A 142 9.11 -17.79 -4.57
C LEU A 142 10.09 -18.94 -4.26
N SER A 143 11.37 -18.72 -4.57
CA SER A 143 12.43 -19.55 -4.03
C SER A 143 12.37 -19.52 -2.50
N ASN A 144 12.47 -20.69 -1.86
CA ASN A 144 12.40 -20.86 -0.40
C ASN A 144 11.05 -20.49 0.25
N TYR A 145 9.93 -20.60 -0.48
CA TYR A 145 8.60 -20.26 0.06
C TYR A 145 8.24 -21.02 1.36
N GLN A 146 8.77 -22.23 1.56
CA GLN A 146 8.55 -23.02 2.79
C GLN A 146 9.23 -22.37 4.01
N GLU A 147 10.50 -21.99 3.89
CA GLU A 147 11.24 -21.29 4.94
C GLU A 147 10.58 -19.94 5.28
N ILE A 148 10.17 -19.19 4.25
CA ILE A 148 9.45 -17.92 4.43
C ILE A 148 8.14 -18.15 5.17
N ALA A 149 7.37 -19.18 4.82
CA ALA A 149 6.11 -19.47 5.52
C ALA A 149 6.30 -19.93 6.96
N GLU A 150 7.33 -20.73 7.25
CA GLU A 150 7.64 -21.11 8.63
C GLU A 150 8.01 -19.88 9.46
N SER A 151 8.84 -18.99 8.92
CA SER A 151 9.19 -17.72 9.56
C SER A 151 7.97 -16.85 9.82
N LEU A 152 7.11 -16.65 8.82
CA LEU A 152 5.89 -15.84 8.95
C LEU A 152 4.93 -16.41 10.00
N ARG A 153 4.74 -17.74 10.01
CA ARG A 153 3.88 -18.39 11.02
C ARG A 153 4.45 -18.25 12.43
N ALA A 154 5.78 -18.31 12.58
CA ALA A 154 6.43 -18.07 13.87
C ALA A 154 6.20 -16.62 14.36
N GLU A 155 6.03 -15.67 13.45
CA GLU A 155 5.69 -14.27 13.72
C GLU A 155 4.17 -14.02 13.80
N GLY A 156 3.34 -15.06 13.71
CA GLY A 156 1.88 -14.97 13.79
C GLY A 156 1.15 -14.60 12.49
N VAL A 157 1.87 -14.49 11.37
CA VAL A 157 1.33 -14.18 10.05
C VAL A 157 0.98 -15.48 9.31
N GLN A 158 -0.24 -15.58 8.77
CA GLN A 158 -0.72 -16.76 8.05
C GLN A 158 -0.46 -16.62 6.54
N PRO A 159 0.51 -17.35 5.96
CA PRO A 159 0.76 -17.30 4.53
C PRO A 159 -0.37 -17.98 3.74
N ILE A 160 -0.85 -17.32 2.69
CA ILE A 160 -1.81 -17.88 1.73
C ILE A 160 -1.10 -17.99 0.38
N PHE A 161 -0.90 -19.22 -0.08
CA PHE A 161 -0.21 -19.49 -1.33
C PHE A 161 -1.14 -19.47 -2.53
N PHE A 162 -0.67 -18.91 -3.64
CA PHE A 162 -1.36 -18.97 -4.92
C PHE A 162 -0.39 -19.30 -6.05
N ARG A 163 -0.91 -20.02 -7.05
CA ARG A 163 -0.20 -20.23 -8.30
C ARG A 163 -0.24 -18.96 -9.12
N ASN A 164 0.93 -18.49 -9.54
CA ASN A 164 1.06 -17.34 -10.44
C ASN A 164 0.74 -17.78 -11.89
N ASP A 165 -0.51 -18.16 -12.09
CA ASP A 165 -1.09 -18.44 -13.39
C ASP A 165 -1.82 -17.17 -13.85
N ARG A 166 -1.52 -16.70 -15.07
CA ARG A 166 -2.17 -15.51 -15.69
C ARG A 166 -3.70 -15.58 -15.72
N THR A 167 -4.31 -16.74 -15.47
CA THR A 167 -5.75 -16.98 -15.43
C THR A 167 -6.37 -16.84 -14.04
N PHE A 168 -5.58 -16.78 -12.96
CA PHE A 168 -6.07 -16.67 -11.58
C PHE A 168 -5.78 -15.30 -10.96
N SER A 169 -6.83 -14.63 -10.48
CA SER A 169 -6.67 -13.42 -9.66
C SER A 169 -6.30 -13.82 -8.23
N PRO A 170 -5.26 -13.21 -7.61
CA PRO A 170 -4.88 -13.45 -6.21
C PRO A 170 -6.03 -13.27 -5.22
N ALA A 171 -7.02 -12.50 -5.62
CA ALA A 171 -8.05 -12.09 -4.73
C ALA A 171 -9.21 -13.12 -4.62
N LYS A 172 -9.15 -14.21 -5.41
CA LYS A 172 -9.83 -15.49 -5.09
C LYS A 172 -9.36 -16.14 -3.78
N PHE A 173 -8.18 -15.77 -3.31
CA PHE A 173 -7.57 -16.32 -2.10
C PHE A 173 -7.79 -15.44 -0.87
N ILE A 174 -8.56 -14.35 -0.99
CA ILE A 174 -8.99 -13.55 0.16
C ILE A 174 -9.97 -14.40 1.00
N PRO A 175 -9.74 -14.57 2.31
CA PRO A 175 -10.67 -15.28 3.19
C PRO A 175 -12.08 -14.67 3.14
N LYS A 176 -13.12 -15.51 3.09
CA LYS A 176 -14.53 -15.07 2.96
C LYS A 176 -14.99 -14.18 4.13
N ASP A 177 -14.40 -14.36 5.29
CA ASP A 177 -14.66 -13.61 6.53
C ASP A 177 -13.59 -12.54 6.81
N CYS A 178 -12.85 -12.12 5.77
CA CYS A 178 -11.88 -11.05 5.90
C CYS A 178 -12.59 -9.71 6.16
N ASP A 179 -12.10 -9.00 7.17
CA ASP A 179 -12.63 -7.73 7.64
C ASP A 179 -12.05 -6.52 6.89
N GLY A 180 -10.89 -6.69 6.26
CA GLY A 180 -10.19 -5.61 5.58
C GLY A 180 -8.99 -6.08 4.75
N ILE A 181 -8.72 -5.37 3.66
CA ILE A 181 -7.58 -5.62 2.77
C ILE A 181 -6.56 -4.50 2.95
N LEU A 182 -5.31 -4.84 3.27
CA LEU A 182 -4.21 -3.89 3.42
C LEU A 182 -3.22 -4.07 2.27
N THR A 183 -2.94 -3.00 1.52
CA THR A 183 -1.96 -3.03 0.43
C THR A 183 -0.72 -2.26 0.86
N LEU A 184 0.41 -2.95 1.05
CA LEU A 184 1.68 -2.33 1.47
C LEU A 184 2.60 -1.91 0.31
N SER A 185 2.21 -2.31 -0.90
CA SER A 185 2.90 -1.96 -2.15
C SER A 185 1.89 -1.54 -3.19
N PRO A 186 2.33 -0.87 -4.27
CA PRO A 186 1.46 -0.58 -5.38
C PRO A 186 0.81 -1.86 -5.95
N LEU A 187 -0.52 -1.93 -5.88
CA LEU A 187 -1.35 -2.88 -6.61
C LEU A 187 -1.03 -2.88 -8.12
N THR A 188 -1.06 -4.07 -8.70
CA THR A 188 -1.09 -4.28 -10.15
C THR A 188 -2.45 -3.86 -10.73
N GLU A 189 -2.51 -3.58 -12.04
CA GLU A 189 -3.77 -3.25 -12.73
C GLU A 189 -4.83 -4.36 -12.54
N GLY A 190 -4.40 -5.62 -12.56
CA GLY A 190 -5.28 -6.78 -12.37
C GLY A 190 -5.90 -6.84 -10.97
N GLU A 191 -5.11 -6.56 -9.93
CA GLU A 191 -5.62 -6.49 -8.55
C GLU A 191 -6.59 -5.32 -8.38
N GLN A 192 -6.29 -4.15 -8.96
CA GLN A 192 -7.16 -2.97 -8.87
C GLN A 192 -8.54 -3.23 -9.46
N VAL A 193 -8.59 -3.81 -10.67
CA VAL A 193 -9.87 -4.19 -11.30
C VAL A 193 -10.65 -5.13 -10.39
N PHE A 194 -9.98 -6.08 -9.74
CA PHE A 194 -10.64 -7.06 -8.90
C PHE A 194 -11.17 -6.48 -7.58
N LEU A 195 -10.36 -5.68 -6.88
CA LEU A 195 -10.73 -5.08 -5.59
C LEU A 195 -11.92 -4.13 -5.69
N LYS A 196 -12.14 -3.53 -6.88
CA LYS A 196 -13.32 -2.71 -7.18
C LYS A 196 -14.65 -3.47 -7.00
N PHE A 197 -14.65 -4.79 -7.15
CA PHE A 197 -15.86 -5.62 -7.04
C PHE A 197 -16.07 -6.26 -5.67
N TYR A 198 -15.11 -6.11 -4.74
CA TYR A 198 -15.24 -6.65 -3.40
C TYR A 198 -16.04 -5.72 -2.49
N THR A 199 -16.80 -6.30 -1.57
CA THR A 199 -17.52 -5.56 -0.51
C THR A 199 -16.65 -5.33 0.73
N ILE A 200 -15.39 -5.77 0.69
CA ILE A 200 -14.41 -5.63 1.77
C ILE A 200 -13.68 -4.28 1.63
N PRO A 201 -13.51 -3.51 2.72
CA PRO A 201 -12.78 -2.25 2.69
C PRO A 201 -11.30 -2.49 2.40
N THR A 202 -10.75 -1.69 1.49
CA THR A 202 -9.32 -1.70 1.15
C THR A 202 -8.65 -0.45 1.73
N VAL A 203 -7.59 -0.64 2.51
CA VAL A 203 -6.67 0.42 2.92
C VAL A 203 -5.40 0.32 2.09
N LEU A 204 -5.16 1.34 1.26
CA LEU A 204 -4.00 1.39 0.40
C LEU A 204 -2.90 2.23 1.04
N ARG A 205 -1.77 1.62 1.37
CA ARG A 205 -0.64 2.39 1.90
C ARG A 205 0.04 3.15 0.77
N LEU A 206 0.21 4.44 0.98
CA LEU A 206 0.82 5.34 0.02
C LEU A 206 2.12 5.87 0.62
N SER A 207 3.25 5.38 0.10
CA SER A 207 4.56 5.82 0.55
C SER A 207 5.05 7.04 -0.22
N SER A 208 5.40 8.10 0.51
CA SER A 208 5.98 9.33 -0.06
C SER A 208 7.23 9.04 -0.87
N GLU A 209 8.12 8.17 -0.38
CA GLU A 209 9.37 7.80 -1.06
C GLU A 209 9.13 7.19 -2.45
N ALA A 210 8.07 6.37 -2.59
CA ALA A 210 7.69 5.77 -3.86
C ALA A 210 7.14 6.80 -4.86
N LEU A 211 6.58 7.92 -4.39
CA LEU A 211 5.96 8.96 -5.20
C LEU A 211 6.96 9.90 -5.90
N ILE A 212 8.26 9.69 -5.73
CA ILE A 212 9.27 10.42 -6.50
C ILE A 212 9.05 10.23 -8.01
N SER A 213 8.65 9.03 -8.45
CA SER A 213 8.44 8.73 -9.88
C SER A 213 7.08 9.21 -10.39
N HIS A 214 7.05 9.77 -11.59
CA HIS A 214 5.81 10.15 -12.26
C HIS A 214 4.83 8.98 -12.43
N LYS A 215 5.35 7.78 -12.70
CA LYS A 215 4.55 6.56 -12.79
C LYS A 215 3.79 6.31 -11.49
N ALA A 216 4.46 6.38 -10.33
CA ALA A 216 3.81 6.17 -9.05
C ALA A 216 2.76 7.25 -8.73
N ARG A 217 3.00 8.52 -9.11
CA ARG A 217 2.02 9.61 -8.95
C ARG A 217 0.77 9.35 -9.79
N ASN A 218 0.92 8.96 -11.06
CA ASN A 218 -0.21 8.61 -11.92
C ASN A 218 -0.97 7.40 -11.39
N THR A 219 -0.26 6.36 -10.95
CA THR A 219 -0.88 5.21 -10.31
C THR A 219 -1.65 5.59 -9.04
N ALA A 220 -1.20 6.58 -8.26
CA ALA A 220 -1.95 7.09 -7.11
C ALA A 220 -3.23 7.84 -7.53
N LEU A 221 -3.16 8.71 -8.55
CA LEU A 221 -4.34 9.40 -9.10
C LEU A 221 -5.38 8.43 -9.68
N GLU A 222 -4.92 7.42 -10.42
CA GLU A 222 -5.74 6.32 -10.94
C GLU A 222 -6.48 5.59 -9.81
N ARG A 223 -5.81 5.39 -8.68
CA ARG A 223 -6.41 4.73 -7.52
C ARG A 223 -7.41 5.61 -6.81
N CYS A 224 -7.17 6.91 -6.71
CA CYS A 224 -8.15 7.85 -6.16
C CYS A 224 -9.49 7.76 -6.90
N ALA A 225 -9.43 7.62 -8.24
CA ALA A 225 -10.61 7.42 -9.07
C ALA A 225 -11.29 6.05 -8.88
N ALA A 226 -10.54 5.03 -8.47
CA ALA A 226 -11.02 3.65 -8.34
C ALA A 226 -11.49 3.28 -6.94
N LEU A 227 -11.23 4.13 -5.92
CA LEU A 227 -11.63 3.87 -4.55
C LEU A 227 -13.14 3.83 -4.39
N LYS A 228 -13.62 2.84 -3.63
CA LYS A 228 -15.00 2.80 -3.15
C LYS A 228 -15.15 3.77 -1.98
N HIS A 229 -16.37 4.17 -1.66
CA HIS A 229 -16.64 5.09 -0.54
C HIS A 229 -16.28 4.52 0.85
N PHE A 230 -15.99 3.21 0.91
CA PHE A 230 -15.51 2.48 2.08
C PHE A 230 -14.06 1.99 1.93
N ASP A 231 -13.31 2.53 0.97
CA ASP A 231 -11.85 2.37 0.89
C ASP A 231 -11.14 3.64 1.40
N ALA A 232 -9.84 3.54 1.65
CA ALA A 232 -9.01 4.66 2.08
C ALA A 232 -7.55 4.51 1.66
N PHE A 233 -6.83 5.63 1.64
CA PHE A 233 -5.37 5.66 1.66
C PHE A 233 -4.84 5.84 3.08
N ALA A 234 -3.80 5.08 3.41
CA ALA A 234 -2.94 5.33 4.58
C ALA A 234 -1.63 5.97 4.09
N CYS A 235 -1.53 7.29 4.19
CA CYS A 235 -0.35 8.05 3.81
C CYS A 235 0.70 7.99 4.92
N ASP A 236 1.95 7.69 4.56
CA ASP A 236 3.05 7.67 5.52
C ASP A 236 3.60 9.05 5.88
N ALA A 237 3.25 10.08 5.09
CA ALA A 237 3.67 11.46 5.29
C ALA A 237 2.48 12.42 5.29
N SER A 238 2.51 13.41 6.19
CA SER A 238 1.43 14.40 6.30
C SER A 238 1.29 15.31 5.09
N TRP A 239 2.38 15.61 4.37
CA TRP A 239 2.38 16.48 3.18
C TRP A 239 1.84 15.81 1.91
N THR A 240 1.71 14.48 1.90
CA THR A 240 1.11 13.75 0.77
C THR A 240 -0.33 14.18 0.53
N GLN A 241 -1.09 14.46 1.59
CA GLN A 241 -2.47 14.95 1.46
C GLN A 241 -2.53 16.31 0.78
N THR A 242 -1.67 17.24 1.18
CA THR A 242 -1.59 18.57 0.58
C THR A 242 -1.32 18.49 -0.92
N PHE A 243 -0.49 17.54 -1.36
CA PHE A 243 -0.25 17.33 -2.79
C PHE A 243 -1.50 16.90 -3.56
N PHE A 244 -2.30 15.98 -3.01
CA PHE A 244 -3.49 15.46 -3.71
C PHE A 244 -4.73 16.34 -3.59
N ALA A 245 -4.70 17.37 -2.73
CA ALA A 245 -5.83 18.26 -2.48
C ALA A 245 -6.39 18.94 -3.74
N ASP A 246 -5.53 19.23 -4.71
CA ASP A 246 -5.93 19.89 -5.97
C ASP A 246 -6.47 18.90 -7.01
N PHE A 247 -6.30 17.60 -6.81
CA PHE A 247 -6.58 16.57 -7.81
C PHE A 247 -7.73 15.63 -7.45
N VAL A 248 -8.06 15.57 -6.16
CA VAL A 248 -9.02 14.60 -5.62
C VAL A 248 -10.19 15.33 -4.99
N PRO A 249 -11.44 15.02 -5.39
CA PRO A 249 -12.62 15.76 -4.93
C PRO A 249 -12.94 15.52 -3.44
N ASP A 250 -12.53 14.37 -2.88
CA ASP A 250 -12.80 14.01 -1.49
C ASP A 250 -11.52 13.65 -0.75
N MET A 251 -10.99 14.60 0.01
CA MET A 251 -9.78 14.39 0.81
C MET A 251 -9.99 13.49 2.03
N ARG A 252 -11.23 13.15 2.39
CA ARG A 252 -11.53 12.24 3.51
C ARG A 252 -11.09 10.80 3.23
N ILE A 253 -10.73 10.48 1.98
CA ILE A 253 -10.16 9.18 1.63
C ILE A 253 -8.70 9.05 2.11
N PHE A 254 -8.00 10.15 2.40
CA PHE A 254 -6.61 10.11 2.84
C PHE A 254 -6.51 10.20 4.37
N HIS A 255 -5.83 9.23 4.95
CA HIS A 255 -5.55 9.18 6.38
C HIS A 255 -4.05 9.20 6.63
N HIS A 256 -3.59 10.11 7.48
CA HIS A 256 -2.17 10.20 7.85
C HIS A 256 -1.83 9.11 8.88
N ILE A 257 -1.15 8.07 8.43
CA ILE A 257 -0.72 6.92 9.24
C ILE A 257 0.74 6.60 8.90
N PRO A 258 1.70 7.36 9.48
CA PRO A 258 3.12 7.12 9.30
C PRO A 258 3.52 5.75 9.87
N TYR A 259 4.71 5.28 9.49
CA TYR A 259 5.33 4.17 10.21
C TYR A 259 5.69 4.60 11.63
N GLY A 260 6.00 3.62 12.47
CA GLY A 260 6.53 3.89 13.80
C GLY A 260 8.03 4.13 13.80
N VAL A 261 8.52 4.74 14.87
CA VAL A 261 9.92 4.73 15.28
C VAL A 261 10.08 3.92 16.57
N ASP A 262 11.12 3.09 16.64
CA ASP A 262 11.51 2.41 17.88
C ASP A 262 12.42 3.33 18.70
N THR A 263 11.84 4.03 19.67
CA THR A 263 12.56 4.97 20.54
C THR A 263 13.47 4.28 21.56
N SER A 264 13.45 2.95 21.65
CA SER A 264 14.42 2.20 22.45
C SER A 264 15.77 2.05 21.73
N VAL A 265 15.71 2.01 20.40
CA VAL A 265 16.84 1.94 19.46
C VAL A 265 17.30 3.34 19.05
N PHE A 266 16.39 4.16 18.53
CA PHE A 266 16.64 5.53 18.12
C PHE A 266 16.39 6.47 19.30
N LYS A 267 17.48 6.89 19.93
CA LYS A 267 17.46 7.80 21.08
C LYS A 267 18.73 8.65 21.11
N PRO A 268 18.76 9.75 21.86
CA PRO A 268 19.97 10.54 22.05
C PRO A 268 21.13 9.69 22.62
N MET A 269 22.32 9.87 22.07
CA MET A 269 23.59 9.24 22.46
C MET A 269 24.69 10.32 22.64
N ASP A 270 25.88 9.90 23.05
CA ASP A 270 27.04 10.80 23.10
C ASP A 270 27.48 11.18 21.68
N LYS A 271 27.10 12.39 21.27
CA LYS A 271 27.41 12.98 19.97
C LYS A 271 28.91 13.01 19.66
N THR A 272 29.76 13.27 20.65
CA THR A 272 31.21 13.37 20.43
C THR A 272 31.81 12.00 20.12
N ALA A 273 31.40 10.97 20.86
CA ALA A 273 31.77 9.59 20.56
C ALA A 273 31.24 9.16 19.18
N CYS A 274 29.98 9.53 18.86
CA CYS A 274 29.36 9.27 17.57
C CYS A 274 30.14 9.87 16.40
N LYS A 275 30.50 11.15 16.48
CA LYS A 275 31.31 11.79 15.45
C LYS A 275 32.70 11.17 15.29
N HIS A 276 33.35 10.78 16.37
CA HIS A 276 34.67 10.16 16.33
C HIS A 276 34.66 8.85 15.55
N GLN A 277 33.75 7.93 15.87
CA GLN A 277 33.68 6.65 15.17
C GLN A 277 33.16 6.83 13.73
N LEU A 278 32.31 7.83 13.43
CA LEU A 278 31.87 8.11 12.06
C LEU A 278 33.02 8.66 11.22
N SER A 279 33.80 9.58 11.79
CA SER A 279 35.01 10.13 11.18
C SER A 279 36.02 9.03 10.83
N GLN A 280 36.20 8.05 11.72
CA GLN A 280 37.05 6.89 11.47
C GLN A 280 36.49 5.98 10.37
N ALA A 281 35.18 5.68 10.41
CA ALA A 281 34.53 4.81 9.43
C ALA A 281 34.58 5.39 8.01
N LEU A 282 34.45 6.71 7.87
CA LEU A 282 34.51 7.41 6.59
C LEU A 282 35.93 7.84 6.18
N GLY A 283 36.92 7.68 7.06
CA GLY A 283 38.28 8.17 6.82
C GLY A 283 38.37 9.69 6.68
N ASN A 284 37.47 10.43 7.34
CA ASN A 284 37.30 11.87 7.16
C ASN A 284 37.39 12.62 8.49
N ALA A 285 38.58 13.16 8.79
CA ALA A 285 38.86 13.89 10.02
C ALA A 285 38.15 15.25 10.11
N GLU A 286 37.70 15.82 8.98
CA GLU A 286 37.00 17.12 8.98
C GLU A 286 35.67 17.07 9.73
N ILE A 287 35.05 15.89 9.84
CA ILE A 287 33.81 15.66 10.60
C ILE A 287 33.94 16.08 12.07
N LEU A 288 35.16 16.05 12.62
CA LEU A 288 35.44 16.47 14.01
C LEU A 288 35.64 17.97 14.14
N GLN A 289 35.93 18.67 13.05
CA GLN A 289 36.33 20.08 13.06
C GLN A 289 35.19 21.02 12.68
N LYS A 290 34.25 20.55 11.85
CA LYS A 290 33.14 21.35 11.32
C LYS A 290 31.79 20.71 11.69
N PRO A 291 30.71 21.49 11.77
CA PRO A 291 29.38 20.94 11.94
C PRO A 291 29.00 19.98 10.80
N LEU A 292 28.35 18.87 11.14
CA LEU A 292 27.87 17.84 10.23
C LEU A 292 26.34 17.96 10.05
N VAL A 293 25.91 18.30 8.84
CA VAL A 293 24.50 18.39 8.46
C VAL A 293 24.08 17.10 7.75
N GLY A 294 23.10 16.40 8.31
CA GLY A 294 22.44 15.30 7.62
C GLY A 294 21.47 15.84 6.57
N VAL A 295 21.48 15.29 5.37
CA VAL A 295 20.56 15.68 4.29
C VAL A 295 19.81 14.44 3.81
N VAL A 296 18.48 14.45 3.96
CA VAL A 296 17.62 13.41 3.38
C VAL A 296 17.16 13.88 2.01
N PRO A 297 17.42 13.13 0.92
CA PRO A 297 16.97 13.53 -0.39
C PRO A 297 15.47 13.32 -0.54
N GLY A 298 14.85 14.14 -1.39
CA GLY A 298 13.49 13.93 -1.91
C GLY A 298 13.37 14.28 -3.39
N LEU A 299 14.50 14.57 -4.05
CA LEU A 299 14.60 15.01 -5.43
C LEU A 299 15.23 13.92 -6.28
N HIS A 300 15.05 13.99 -7.59
CA HIS A 300 15.77 13.12 -8.51
C HIS A 300 17.29 13.23 -8.30
N PRO A 301 18.07 12.17 -8.56
CA PRO A 301 19.51 12.14 -8.25
C PRO A 301 20.31 13.35 -8.76
N HIS A 302 20.10 13.75 -10.01
CA HIS A 302 20.78 14.90 -10.60
C HIS A 302 20.42 16.23 -9.93
N GLU A 303 19.17 16.39 -9.49
CA GLU A 303 18.73 17.59 -8.78
C GLU A 303 19.25 17.63 -7.36
N THR A 304 19.28 16.48 -6.67
CA THR A 304 19.91 16.33 -5.36
C THR A 304 21.38 16.77 -5.42
N LEU A 305 22.13 16.34 -6.43
CA LEU A 305 23.51 16.79 -6.61
C LEU A 305 23.63 18.29 -6.84
N ARG A 306 22.82 18.84 -7.74
CA ARG A 306 22.83 20.27 -8.02
C ARG A 306 22.50 21.08 -6.78
N PHE A 307 21.58 20.58 -5.96
CA PHE A 307 21.24 21.16 -4.66
C PHE A 307 22.43 21.12 -3.70
N MET A 308 23.06 19.96 -3.53
CA MET A 308 24.23 19.79 -2.67
C MET A 308 25.41 20.67 -3.10
N GLN A 309 25.68 20.78 -4.40
CA GLN A 309 26.72 21.66 -4.93
C GLN A 309 26.50 23.12 -4.54
N LYS A 310 25.27 23.62 -4.74
CA LYS A 310 24.91 25.00 -4.37
C LYS A 310 24.97 25.21 -2.86
N LEU A 311 24.43 24.27 -2.08
CA LEU A 311 24.40 24.36 -0.62
C LEU A 311 25.81 24.39 -0.03
N ARG A 312 26.72 23.57 -0.56
CA ARG A 312 28.14 23.59 -0.20
C ARG A 312 28.81 24.90 -0.58
N SER A 313 28.60 25.39 -1.81
CA SER A 313 29.17 26.68 -2.22
C SER A 313 28.72 27.84 -1.33
N ALA A 314 27.48 27.80 -0.82
CA ALA A 314 26.95 28.81 0.09
C ALA A 314 27.46 28.65 1.55
N ASN A 315 27.90 27.45 1.94
CA ASN A 315 28.33 27.13 3.31
C ASN A 315 29.58 26.23 3.30
N PRO A 316 30.76 26.78 3.00
CA PRO A 316 32.02 26.03 2.92
C PRO A 316 32.50 25.51 4.29
N ASP A 317 31.99 26.05 5.38
CA ASP A 317 32.38 25.70 6.75
C ASP A 317 31.57 24.52 7.33
N LEU A 318 30.69 23.90 6.54
CA LEU A 318 29.85 22.77 6.95
C LEU A 318 30.26 21.48 6.23
N ASN A 319 30.16 20.37 6.93
CA ASN A 319 30.20 19.02 6.35
C ASN A 319 28.78 18.53 6.09
N TYR A 320 28.62 17.69 5.06
CA TYR A 320 27.34 17.09 4.72
C TYR A 320 27.41 15.57 4.71
N LEU A 321 26.34 14.93 5.20
CA LEU A 321 26.09 13.51 5.05
C LEU A 321 24.73 13.31 4.39
N VAL A 322 24.72 12.86 3.13
CA VAL A 322 23.48 12.50 2.43
C VAL A 322 23.04 11.11 2.88
N ILE A 323 21.85 11.01 3.45
CA ILE A 323 21.30 9.77 4.04
C ILE A 323 20.13 9.31 3.19
N HIS A 324 20.22 8.12 2.60
CA HIS A 324 19.18 7.60 1.69
C HIS A 324 19.03 6.08 1.76
N SER A 325 17.92 5.59 1.22
CA SER A 325 17.59 4.15 1.10
C SER A 325 17.46 3.67 -0.35
N SER A 326 17.57 4.58 -1.32
CA SER A 326 17.45 4.30 -2.76
C SER A 326 18.81 4.11 -3.44
N LEU A 327 18.84 3.39 -4.56
CA LEU A 327 20.02 3.16 -5.42
C LEU A 327 20.52 4.49 -6.01
N MET A 328 21.35 5.22 -5.27
CA MET A 328 22.19 6.32 -5.78
C MET A 328 23.59 5.77 -6.09
N ASP A 329 23.67 4.82 -7.01
CA ASP A 329 24.87 3.96 -7.18
C ASP A 329 26.11 4.70 -7.75
N ASP A 330 25.99 5.96 -8.15
CA ASP A 330 27.01 6.66 -8.95
C ASP A 330 27.67 7.88 -8.27
N PHE A 331 27.52 8.08 -6.96
CA PHE A 331 28.12 9.25 -6.30
C PHE A 331 29.40 8.94 -5.52
N THR A 332 30.50 9.48 -6.03
CA THR A 332 31.76 9.58 -5.28
C THR A 332 31.74 10.84 -4.43
N GLY A 333 31.93 10.67 -3.12
CA GLY A 333 32.14 11.78 -2.20
C GLY A 333 33.41 12.55 -2.55
N ASP A 334 33.44 13.84 -2.22
CA ASP A 334 34.60 14.72 -2.44
C ASP A 334 35.25 15.21 -1.15
N GLY A 335 34.94 14.54 -0.02
CA GLY A 335 35.44 14.85 1.32
C GLY A 335 34.58 15.84 2.10
N CYS A 336 33.87 16.77 1.44
CA CYS A 336 32.92 17.68 2.12
C CYS A 336 31.48 17.13 2.09
N VAL A 337 31.16 16.33 1.08
CA VAL A 337 29.90 15.57 0.98
C VAL A 337 30.21 14.10 1.11
N ASN A 338 29.63 13.48 2.13
CA ASN A 338 29.69 12.04 2.38
C ASN A 338 28.31 11.44 2.10
N PHE A 339 28.25 10.15 1.80
CA PHE A 339 27.01 9.43 1.50
C PHE A 339 26.86 8.23 2.43
N PHE A 340 25.64 8.01 2.91
CA PHE A 340 25.28 6.84 3.69
C PHE A 340 23.98 6.25 3.13
N ASN A 341 24.13 5.06 2.54
CA ASN A 341 23.03 4.29 1.97
C ASN A 341 22.59 3.20 2.95
N ILE A 342 21.32 3.20 3.33
CA ILE A 342 20.72 2.15 4.17
C ILE A 342 20.18 1.05 3.26
N ALA A 343 21.08 0.16 2.82
CA ALA A 343 20.76 -0.91 1.89
C ALA A 343 20.62 -2.29 2.57
N SER A 344 21.06 -2.40 3.82
CA SER A 344 21.10 -3.67 4.55
C SER A 344 20.74 -3.53 6.04
N GLN A 345 20.54 -4.67 6.68
CA GLN A 345 20.32 -4.76 8.13
C GLN A 345 21.51 -4.19 8.93
N GLN A 346 22.74 -4.41 8.45
CA GLN A 346 23.95 -3.88 9.09
C GLN A 346 23.96 -2.34 9.04
N ASP A 347 23.59 -1.75 7.91
CA ASP A 347 23.47 -0.28 7.78
C ASP A 347 22.37 0.24 8.72
N LYS A 348 21.26 -0.49 8.81
CA LYS A 348 20.17 -0.13 9.71
C LYS A 348 20.59 -0.14 11.18
N GLU A 349 21.37 -1.13 11.59
CA GLU A 349 21.92 -1.23 12.96
C GLU A 349 22.96 -0.13 13.25
N ALA A 350 23.69 0.32 12.23
CA ALA A 350 24.61 1.46 12.36
C ALA A 350 23.89 2.82 12.41
N SER A 351 22.64 2.90 11.93
CA SER A 351 21.91 4.15 11.75
C SER A 351 21.75 4.99 13.03
N PRO A 352 21.37 4.44 14.20
CA PRO A 352 21.24 5.24 15.43
C PRO A 352 22.53 5.98 15.79
N PHE A 353 23.67 5.30 15.64
CA PHE A 353 24.98 5.87 15.91
C PHE A 353 25.34 6.97 14.89
N ILE A 354 25.05 6.75 13.60
CA ILE A 354 25.30 7.72 12.52
C ILE A 354 24.43 8.97 12.70
N PHE A 355 23.16 8.79 13.02
CA PHE A 355 22.22 9.90 13.21
C PHE A 355 22.60 10.77 14.40
N ASN A 356 23.06 10.15 15.50
CA ASN A 356 23.56 10.87 16.66
C ASN A 356 24.87 11.65 16.43
N ALA A 357 25.61 11.37 15.34
CA ALA A 357 26.78 12.16 14.96
C ALA A 357 26.41 13.51 14.31
N LEU A 358 25.16 13.69 13.88
CA LEU A 358 24.70 14.89 13.19
C LEU A 358 24.59 16.07 14.18
N ASP A 359 24.86 17.28 13.68
CA ASP A 359 24.57 18.52 14.41
C ASP A 359 23.22 19.10 14.04
N ALA A 360 22.78 18.91 12.80
CA ALA A 360 21.46 19.30 12.32
C ALA A 360 21.00 18.37 11.20
N LEU A 361 19.68 18.31 11.00
CA LEU A 361 19.04 17.65 9.87
C LEU A 361 18.46 18.70 8.91
N LEU A 362 18.69 18.51 7.62
CA LEU A 362 17.99 19.20 6.54
C LEU A 362 17.04 18.23 5.86
N PHE A 363 15.73 18.51 5.95
CA PHE A 363 14.69 17.61 5.47
C PHE A 363 13.71 18.30 4.51
N PRO A 364 13.46 17.74 3.31
CA PRO A 364 12.46 18.24 2.39
C PRO A 364 11.06 17.65 2.66
N THR A 365 10.03 18.48 2.71
CA THR A 365 8.60 18.06 2.76
C THR A 365 7.98 18.07 1.37
N ILE A 366 8.54 17.22 0.51
CA ILE A 366 8.10 17.02 -0.87
C ILE A 366 7.85 15.52 -1.11
N LEU A 367 7.11 15.20 -2.17
CA LEU A 367 6.97 13.81 -2.60
C LEU A 367 8.33 13.22 -2.96
N GLY A 368 8.61 12.01 -2.51
CA GLY A 368 9.89 11.34 -2.66
C GLY A 368 10.76 11.37 -1.41
N ALA A 369 10.52 12.30 -0.48
CA ALA A 369 11.22 12.31 0.81
C ALA A 369 10.70 11.20 1.73
N SER A 370 11.61 10.54 2.46
CA SER A 370 11.28 9.42 3.35
C SER A 370 10.88 9.92 4.75
N PRO A 371 9.60 9.89 5.15
CA PRO A 371 9.16 10.30 6.50
C PRO A 371 9.73 9.39 7.60
N LEU A 372 10.08 8.15 7.27
CA LEU A 372 10.68 7.22 8.23
C LEU A 372 12.06 7.70 8.69
N LEU A 373 12.90 8.20 7.77
CA LEU A 373 14.18 8.81 8.11
C LEU A 373 14.02 10.06 8.97
N LEU A 374 13.00 10.89 8.70
CA LEU A 374 12.69 12.05 9.54
C LEU A 374 12.42 11.62 10.98
N LEU A 375 11.51 10.66 11.18
CA LEU A 375 11.14 10.19 12.51
C LEU A 375 12.32 9.58 13.27
N GLU A 376 13.13 8.77 12.59
CA GLU A 376 14.28 8.09 13.21
C GLU A 376 15.42 9.06 13.59
N ILE A 377 15.74 10.01 12.73
CA ILE A 377 16.79 11.00 13.01
C ILE A 377 16.32 11.96 14.11
N VAL A 378 15.06 12.39 14.08
CA VAL A 378 14.51 13.27 15.13
C VAL A 378 14.40 12.55 16.47
N ALA A 379 14.12 11.24 16.48
CA ALA A 379 14.15 10.43 17.70
C ALA A 379 15.55 10.37 18.35
N CYS A 380 16.62 10.71 17.62
CA CYS A 380 17.96 10.91 18.16
C CYS A 380 18.19 12.32 18.76
N GLY A 381 17.17 13.19 18.78
CA GLY A 381 17.26 14.55 19.32
C GLY A 381 17.96 15.54 18.40
N ILE A 382 17.95 15.28 17.09
CA ILE A 382 18.65 16.11 16.11
C ILE A 382 17.77 17.33 15.73
N PRO A 383 18.26 18.57 15.92
CA PRO A 383 17.50 19.75 15.53
C PRO A 383 17.36 19.81 14.00
N THR A 384 16.16 20.15 13.53
CA THR A 384 15.78 19.97 12.13
C THR A 384 15.38 21.28 11.47
N VAL A 385 15.96 21.53 10.29
CA VAL A 385 15.53 22.52 9.31
C VAL A 385 14.72 21.79 8.23
N VAL A 386 13.46 22.16 8.09
CA VAL A 386 12.56 21.63 7.08
C VAL A 386 12.37 22.65 5.97
N TRP A 387 12.24 22.21 4.73
CA TRP A 387 11.81 23.06 3.63
C TRP A 387 10.72 22.39 2.78
N GLY A 388 9.82 23.19 2.19
CA GLY A 388 8.74 22.68 1.33
C GLY A 388 7.49 23.54 1.40
N ASN A 389 6.35 22.97 0.99
CA ASN A 389 5.08 23.73 0.92
C ASN A 389 4.40 23.88 2.29
N SER A 390 4.61 22.94 3.21
CA SER A 390 3.97 22.95 4.52
C SER A 390 4.85 22.33 5.60
N VAL A 391 4.76 22.83 6.82
CA VAL A 391 5.36 22.20 8.00
C VAL A 391 4.76 20.79 8.18
N PRO A 392 5.58 19.74 8.36
CA PRO A 392 5.07 18.40 8.56
C PRO A 392 4.39 18.31 9.93
N LYS A 393 3.21 17.69 9.99
CA LYS A 393 2.44 17.52 11.25
C LYS A 393 3.24 16.77 12.31
N GLU A 394 4.15 15.91 11.87
CA GLU A 394 5.09 15.13 12.66
C GLU A 394 6.09 16.00 13.43
N MET A 395 6.33 17.25 12.96
CA MET A 395 7.31 18.18 13.52
C MET A 395 6.69 19.53 13.89
N SER A 396 5.38 19.59 14.15
CA SER A 396 4.71 20.86 14.41
C SER A 396 5.32 21.58 15.62
N GLY A 397 5.93 22.75 15.39
CA GLY A 397 6.67 23.52 16.41
C GLY A 397 8.13 23.10 16.62
N ALA A 398 8.48 21.87 16.24
CA ALA A 398 9.78 21.24 16.51
C ALA A 398 10.83 21.40 15.39
N CYS A 399 10.62 22.34 14.45
CA CYS A 399 11.57 22.59 13.37
C CYS A 399 11.63 24.06 12.96
N ARG A 400 12.77 24.45 12.36
CA ARG A 400 12.85 25.67 11.54
C ARG A 400 12.26 25.35 10.17
N PHE A 401 11.41 26.22 9.62
CA PHE A 401 10.72 25.96 8.35
C PHE A 401 11.02 27.01 7.30
N VAL A 402 11.46 26.55 6.12
CA VAL A 402 11.65 27.36 4.91
C VAL A 402 10.52 27.05 3.94
N GLN A 403 9.60 28.00 3.79
CA GLN A 403 8.51 27.86 2.83
C GLN A 403 9.03 27.99 1.41
N VAL A 404 8.64 27.04 0.57
CA VAL A 404 8.87 27.04 -0.88
C VAL A 404 7.53 26.95 -1.57
N ALA A 405 7.37 27.67 -2.68
CA ALA A 405 6.17 27.54 -3.50
C ALA A 405 6.00 26.06 -3.91
N PRO A 406 4.75 25.54 -3.92
CA PRO A 406 4.50 24.20 -4.40
C PRO A 406 4.90 24.12 -5.88
N SER A 407 5.98 23.39 -6.16
CA SER A 407 6.25 22.91 -7.51
C SER A 407 5.61 21.54 -7.60
N LEU A 408 4.46 21.44 -8.27
CA LEU A 408 3.76 20.17 -8.44
C LEU A 408 4.66 19.15 -9.19
N PHE A 409 5.51 19.66 -10.09
CA PHE A 409 6.44 18.89 -10.92
C PHE A 409 7.70 19.72 -11.24
N ASP A 410 8.79 19.07 -11.65
CA ASP A 410 10.12 19.67 -11.84
C ASP A 410 10.15 20.86 -12.82
N PRO A 411 11.06 21.84 -12.65
CA PRO A 411 12.13 21.88 -11.64
C PRO A 411 11.74 22.63 -10.36
N VAL A 412 12.05 22.06 -9.19
CA VAL A 412 11.86 22.71 -7.89
C VAL A 412 12.84 23.89 -7.75
N GLN A 413 12.33 25.09 -7.46
CA GLN A 413 13.19 26.22 -7.10
C GLN A 413 13.81 25.97 -5.73
N LEU A 414 15.12 25.67 -5.71
CA LEU A 414 15.86 25.33 -4.50
C LEU A 414 16.15 26.58 -3.65
N PRO A 415 15.66 26.68 -2.40
CA PRO A 415 15.80 27.88 -1.55
C PRO A 415 17.15 27.91 -0.80
N VAL A 416 18.26 27.75 -1.53
CA VAL A 416 19.59 27.53 -0.95
C VAL A 416 20.00 28.64 0.01
N GLU A 417 19.79 29.90 -0.36
CA GLU A 417 20.18 31.05 0.45
C GLU A 417 19.42 31.08 1.78
N THR A 418 18.11 30.82 1.74
CA THR A 418 17.26 30.83 2.94
C THR A 418 17.61 29.65 3.84
N ILE A 419 17.78 28.45 3.28
CA ILE A 419 18.25 27.27 4.04
C ILE A 419 19.60 27.56 4.72
N SER A 420 20.52 28.22 4.00
CA SER A 420 21.85 28.56 4.54
C SER A 420 21.75 29.52 5.73
N GLN A 421 20.87 30.50 5.67
CA GLN A 421 20.60 31.42 6.78
C GLN A 421 20.05 30.68 8.00
N GLU A 422 19.11 29.76 7.78
CA GLU A 422 18.51 28.94 8.83
C GLU A 422 19.51 28.01 9.52
N LEU A 423 20.39 27.36 8.75
CA LEU A 423 21.46 26.53 9.30
C LEU A 423 22.46 27.35 10.12
N LYS A 424 22.88 28.52 9.63
CA LYS A 424 23.78 29.42 10.37
C LYS A 424 23.16 29.90 11.67
N PHE A 425 21.91 30.35 11.62
CA PHE A 425 21.15 30.73 12.81
C PHE A 425 21.12 29.58 13.82
N LEU A 426 20.81 28.35 13.38
CA LEU A 426 20.77 27.19 14.25
C LEU A 426 22.14 26.94 14.90
N PHE A 427 23.24 27.03 14.16
CA PHE A 427 24.60 26.82 14.69
C PHE A 427 25.10 27.93 15.62
N GLU A 428 24.64 29.16 15.42
CA GLU A 428 24.96 30.31 16.27
C GLU A 428 24.13 30.36 17.56
N ASN A 429 23.06 29.56 17.66
CA ASN A 429 22.12 29.58 18.80
C ASN A 429 21.98 28.18 19.46
N PRO A 430 22.90 27.78 20.36
CA PRO A 430 22.87 26.47 21.02
C PRO A 430 21.59 26.19 21.83
N ASP A 431 21.01 27.22 22.44
CA ASP A 431 19.75 27.08 23.17
C ASP A 431 18.60 26.68 22.25
N GLU A 432 18.58 27.21 21.02
CA GLU A 432 17.60 26.86 20.01
C GLU A 432 17.79 25.42 19.51
N GLN A 433 19.04 24.97 19.32
CA GLN A 433 19.32 23.57 19.00
C GLN A 433 18.77 22.63 20.08
N LYS A 434 19.03 22.95 21.35
CA LYS A 434 18.56 22.15 22.46
C LYS A 434 17.03 22.14 22.55
N ARG A 435 16.40 23.30 22.35
CA ARG A 435 14.94 23.44 22.33
C ARG A 435 14.32 22.60 21.22
N LEU A 436 14.78 22.77 19.98
CA LEU A 436 14.26 22.03 18.82
C LEU A 436 14.52 20.52 18.92
N GLY A 437 15.70 20.12 19.43
CA GLY A 437 15.98 18.70 19.70
C GLY A 437 15.00 18.11 20.71
N GLN A 438 14.70 18.82 21.80
CA GLN A 438 13.77 18.36 22.83
C GLN A 438 12.32 18.33 22.33
N GLU A 439 11.86 19.38 21.67
CA GLU A 439 10.52 19.42 21.07
C GLU A 439 10.36 18.36 19.97
N GLY A 440 11.42 18.07 19.22
CA GLY A 440 11.47 16.99 18.25
C GLY A 440 11.23 15.63 18.91
N LEU A 441 11.93 15.33 20.00
CA LEU A 441 11.75 14.09 20.76
C LEU A 441 10.31 13.92 21.26
N GLU A 442 9.73 14.99 21.80
CA GLU A 442 8.33 15.01 22.26
C GLU A 442 7.34 14.83 21.11
N ALA A 443 7.60 15.46 19.97
CA ALA A 443 6.76 15.34 18.79
C ALA A 443 6.77 13.91 18.21
N VAL A 444 7.94 13.26 18.16
CA VAL A 444 8.05 11.90 17.58
C VAL A 444 7.63 10.79 18.53
N SER A 445 7.60 11.02 19.84
CA SER A 445 7.30 9.96 20.84
C SER A 445 5.91 9.34 20.69
N ILE A 446 4.98 10.03 20.02
CA ILE A 446 3.62 9.52 19.76
C ILE A 446 3.52 8.68 18.47
N TYR A 447 4.60 8.58 17.69
CA TYR A 447 4.66 7.86 16.42
C TYR A 447 5.38 6.53 16.61
N THR A 448 4.82 5.64 17.44
CA THR A 448 5.33 4.27 17.60
C THR A 448 4.68 3.32 16.60
N TYR A 449 5.26 2.12 16.42
CA TYR A 449 4.68 1.11 15.54
C TYR A 449 3.34 0.60 16.07
N GLU A 450 3.18 0.51 17.40
CA GLU A 450 1.90 0.19 18.04
C GLU A 450 0.85 1.25 17.71
N ALA A 451 1.21 2.53 17.76
CA ALA A 451 0.31 3.61 17.39
C ALA A 451 -0.10 3.52 15.92
N ALA A 452 0.83 3.19 15.02
CA ALA A 452 0.53 2.96 13.60
C ALA A 452 -0.44 1.79 13.40
N VAL A 453 -0.19 0.65 14.05
CA VAL A 453 -1.08 -0.52 14.02
C VAL A 453 -2.48 -0.18 14.53
N GLN A 454 -2.59 0.50 15.67
CA GLN A 454 -3.90 0.88 16.22
C GLN A 454 -4.65 1.83 15.30
N ARG A 455 -3.96 2.78 14.64
CA ARG A 455 -4.57 3.67 13.63
C ARG A 455 -5.10 2.88 12.43
N ILE A 456 -4.37 1.89 11.94
CA ILE A 456 -4.83 1.00 10.84
C ILE A 456 -6.06 0.20 11.26
N LEU A 457 -6.03 -0.43 12.45
CA LEU A 457 -7.16 -1.22 12.94
C LEU A 457 -8.41 -0.35 13.14
N ASN A 458 -8.24 0.85 13.70
CA ASN A 458 -9.34 1.80 13.86
C ASN A 458 -9.90 2.26 12.51
N LEU A 459 -9.03 2.50 11.53
CA LEU A 459 -9.46 2.84 10.17
C LEU A 459 -10.31 1.70 9.57
N PHE A 460 -9.90 0.44 9.70
CA PHE A 460 -10.73 -0.67 9.23
C PHE A 460 -12.08 -0.74 9.95
N ARG A 461 -12.13 -0.55 11.26
CA ARG A 461 -13.40 -0.50 12.02
C ARG A 461 -14.31 0.62 11.52
N GLU A 462 -13.75 1.80 11.27
CA GLU A 462 -14.48 2.94 10.72
C GLU A 462 -15.04 2.61 9.33
N LEU A 463 -14.20 2.12 8.41
CA LEU A 463 -14.59 1.81 7.04
C LEU A 463 -15.67 0.73 6.96
N ARG A 464 -15.60 -0.31 7.81
CA ARG A 464 -16.63 -1.37 7.89
C ARG A 464 -17.99 -0.86 8.34
N SER A 465 -18.03 0.21 9.14
CA SER A 465 -19.29 0.79 9.60
C SER A 465 -20.01 1.58 8.49
N ARG A 466 -19.32 1.88 7.39
CA ARG A 466 -19.91 2.63 6.27
C ARG A 466 -20.85 1.71 5.48
N PRO A 467 -22.05 2.18 5.08
CA PRO A 467 -23.02 1.35 4.39
C PRO A 467 -22.48 0.93 3.02
N VAL A 468 -22.35 -0.37 2.77
CA VAL A 468 -21.96 -0.90 1.45
C VAL A 468 -23.15 -0.73 0.50
N ARG A 469 -23.12 0.31 -0.35
CA ARG A 469 -24.01 0.38 -1.50
C ARG A 469 -23.50 -0.60 -2.54
N GLN A 470 -24.20 -1.72 -2.72
CA GLN A 470 -23.97 -2.57 -3.88
C GLN A 470 -24.37 -1.77 -5.12
N SER A 471 -23.40 -1.18 -5.81
CA SER A 471 -23.63 -0.71 -7.17
C SER A 471 -23.82 -1.95 -8.03
N ASN A 472 -24.94 -2.04 -8.76
CA ASN A 472 -25.03 -3.00 -9.86
C ASN A 472 -23.81 -2.73 -10.76
N PRO A 473 -22.93 -3.70 -11.00
CA PRO A 473 -21.78 -3.48 -11.84
C PRO A 473 -22.30 -3.10 -13.23
N THR A 474 -21.98 -1.88 -13.67
CA THR A 474 -22.25 -1.41 -15.03
C THR A 474 -21.69 -2.43 -16.02
N LYS A 475 -22.38 -2.65 -17.15
CA LYS A 475 -21.92 -3.61 -18.17
C LYS A 475 -20.57 -3.19 -18.74
N LEU A 476 -20.35 -1.89 -18.86
CA LEU A 476 -19.10 -1.24 -19.21
C LEU A 476 -18.37 -0.83 -17.94
N ARG A 477 -17.20 -1.43 -17.75
CA ARG A 477 -16.33 -1.11 -16.63
C ARG A 477 -15.53 0.15 -16.97
N LEU A 478 -16.10 1.32 -16.70
CA LEU A 478 -15.42 2.59 -16.92
C LEU A 478 -14.76 3.12 -15.64
N LEU A 479 -13.68 3.89 -15.81
CA LEU A 479 -12.98 4.61 -14.76
C LEU A 479 -12.64 6.02 -15.25
N PHE A 480 -13.19 7.04 -14.60
CA PHE A 480 -12.86 8.44 -14.89
C PHE A 480 -11.74 8.89 -13.95
N ARG A 481 -10.60 9.30 -14.49
CA ARG A 481 -9.41 9.60 -13.70
C ARG A 481 -8.79 10.94 -14.08
N LYS A 482 -7.92 11.42 -13.19
CA LYS A 482 -6.90 12.42 -13.49
C LYS A 482 -5.60 11.69 -13.81
N HIS A 483 -4.82 12.21 -14.75
CA HIS A 483 -3.48 11.72 -15.04
C HIS A 483 -2.53 12.90 -15.28
N TYR A 484 -1.29 12.78 -14.85
CA TYR A 484 -0.23 13.74 -15.14
C TYR A 484 0.41 13.42 -16.48
N ASN A 485 0.36 14.38 -17.40
CA ASN A 485 0.97 14.28 -18.70
C ASN A 485 2.37 14.92 -18.67
N LEU A 486 3.39 14.10 -18.94
CA LEU A 486 4.79 14.53 -18.89
C LEU A 486 5.16 15.54 -19.97
N VAL A 487 4.43 15.54 -21.10
CA VAL A 487 4.72 16.39 -22.25
C VAL A 487 4.16 17.79 -22.03
N SER A 488 2.92 17.89 -21.57
CA SER A 488 2.30 19.18 -21.25
C SER A 488 2.74 19.73 -19.90
N GLY A 489 3.13 18.86 -18.96
CA GLY A 489 3.36 19.25 -17.57
C GLY A 489 2.08 19.54 -16.82
N GLU A 490 0.93 19.08 -17.34
CA GLU A 490 -0.40 19.37 -16.82
C GLU A 490 -1.12 18.10 -16.35
N ILE A 491 -2.16 18.29 -15.55
CA ILE A 491 -3.05 17.23 -15.08
C ILE A 491 -4.29 17.20 -15.96
N GLU A 492 -4.44 16.13 -16.72
CA GLU A 492 -5.51 15.95 -17.70
C GLU A 492 -6.59 15.01 -17.13
N SER A 493 -7.82 15.18 -17.60
CA SER A 493 -8.92 14.26 -17.31
C SER A 493 -9.05 13.24 -18.43
N GLU A 494 -9.26 11.98 -18.07
CA GLU A 494 -9.34 10.86 -19.02
C GLU A 494 -10.36 9.84 -18.52
N ALA A 495 -10.97 9.09 -19.44
CA ALA A 495 -11.75 7.90 -19.11
C ALA A 495 -11.01 6.64 -19.60
N LEU A 496 -11.04 5.58 -18.78
CA LEU A 496 -10.50 4.27 -19.14
C LEU A 496 -11.62 3.25 -19.28
N VAL A 497 -11.63 2.53 -20.39
CA VAL A 497 -12.39 1.30 -20.55
C VAL A 497 -11.58 0.16 -19.95
N LEU A 498 -12.04 -0.40 -18.83
CA LEU A 498 -11.40 -1.51 -18.12
C LEU A 498 -11.72 -2.84 -18.83
N SER A 499 -10.95 -3.14 -19.87
CA SER A 499 -10.88 -4.44 -20.53
C SER A 499 -9.62 -5.23 -20.12
N LYS A 500 -9.35 -6.38 -20.75
CA LYS A 500 -8.09 -7.12 -20.54
C LYS A 500 -6.84 -6.26 -20.79
N VAL A 501 -6.95 -5.34 -21.73
CA VAL A 501 -6.00 -4.26 -21.96
C VAL A 501 -6.79 -2.97 -21.76
N PRO A 502 -6.50 -2.17 -20.72
CA PRO A 502 -7.17 -0.88 -20.53
C PRO A 502 -6.95 0.01 -21.75
N SER A 503 -8.01 0.71 -22.18
CA SER A 503 -7.92 1.66 -23.29
C SER A 503 -8.43 3.03 -22.86
N ALA A 504 -7.63 4.04 -23.20
CA ALA A 504 -7.93 5.45 -23.03
C ALA A 504 -9.04 5.86 -24.00
N VAL A 505 -10.02 6.60 -23.48
CA VAL A 505 -11.02 7.32 -24.26
C VAL A 505 -11.20 8.73 -23.68
N ASP A 506 -11.67 9.65 -24.51
CA ASP A 506 -12.04 10.99 -24.07
C ASP A 506 -13.11 10.90 -22.97
N VAL A 507 -13.10 11.86 -22.04
CA VAL A 507 -14.06 11.91 -20.93
C VAL A 507 -15.50 11.94 -21.46
N GLU A 508 -15.75 12.73 -22.49
CA GLU A 508 -17.03 12.85 -23.15
C GLU A 508 -17.48 11.50 -23.73
N GLN A 509 -16.57 10.75 -24.37
CA GLN A 509 -16.87 9.42 -24.87
C GLN A 509 -17.19 8.44 -23.72
N GLY A 510 -16.42 8.48 -22.63
CA GLY A 510 -16.68 7.68 -21.43
C GLY A 510 -18.03 7.99 -20.78
N ILE A 511 -18.44 9.27 -20.72
CA ILE A 511 -19.76 9.66 -20.19
C ILE A 511 -20.85 9.13 -21.11
N ALA A 512 -20.71 9.27 -22.43
CA ALA A 512 -21.69 8.77 -23.40
C ALA A 512 -21.86 7.25 -23.28
N MET A 513 -20.75 6.51 -23.21
CA MET A 513 -20.74 5.06 -22.97
C MET A 513 -21.46 4.68 -21.67
N SER A 514 -21.27 5.45 -20.59
CA SER A 514 -21.92 5.19 -19.30
C SER A 514 -23.43 5.43 -19.37
N LEU A 515 -23.86 6.52 -20.01
CA LEU A 515 -25.28 6.86 -20.12
C LEU A 515 -26.04 5.93 -21.09
N LEU A 516 -25.38 5.43 -22.14
CA LEU A 516 -25.97 4.48 -23.10
C LEU A 516 -26.41 3.16 -22.46
N GLU A 517 -26.00 2.87 -21.23
CA GLU A 517 -26.49 1.68 -20.49
C GLU A 517 -27.97 1.79 -20.09
N GLU A 518 -28.45 3.01 -19.81
CA GLU A 518 -29.79 3.25 -19.26
C GLU A 518 -30.61 4.27 -20.08
N HIS A 519 -30.00 4.95 -21.04
CA HIS A 519 -30.61 6.04 -21.81
C HIS A 519 -30.49 5.85 -23.32
N THR A 520 -31.41 6.47 -24.05
CA THR A 520 -31.40 6.50 -25.51
C THR A 520 -30.37 7.51 -26.04
N PRO A 521 -29.86 7.33 -27.28
CA PRO A 521 -28.94 8.30 -27.89
C PRO A 521 -29.49 9.73 -27.96
N MET A 522 -30.81 9.90 -28.06
CA MET A 522 -31.44 11.23 -28.10
C MET A 522 -31.43 11.93 -26.74
N GLU A 523 -31.65 11.19 -25.65
CA GLU A 523 -31.53 11.73 -24.29
C GLU A 523 -30.08 12.14 -24.00
N ILE A 524 -29.12 11.33 -24.43
CA ILE A 524 -27.69 11.63 -24.26
C ILE A 524 -27.29 12.85 -25.08
N ARG A 525 -27.75 12.96 -26.33
CA ARG A 525 -27.57 14.16 -27.16
C ARG A 525 -28.08 15.41 -26.45
N THR A 526 -29.26 15.33 -25.82
CA THR A 526 -29.84 16.44 -25.06
C THR A 526 -28.97 16.85 -23.87
N VAL A 527 -28.46 15.87 -23.11
CA VAL A 527 -27.53 16.13 -22.00
C VAL A 527 -26.24 16.76 -22.52
N PHE A 528 -25.64 16.20 -23.57
CA PHE A 528 -24.37 16.67 -24.11
C PHE A 528 -24.45 18.07 -24.71
N GLN A 529 -25.55 18.43 -25.36
CA GLN A 529 -25.79 19.80 -25.83
C GLN A 529 -25.83 20.83 -24.68
N SER A 530 -26.11 20.40 -23.45
CA SER A 530 -26.12 21.27 -22.28
C SER A 530 -24.75 21.40 -21.58
N ILE A 531 -23.86 20.42 -21.73
CA ILE A 531 -22.55 20.37 -21.04
C ILE A 531 -21.35 20.59 -21.96
N CYS A 532 -21.45 20.23 -23.25
CA CYS A 532 -20.38 20.36 -24.23
C CYS A 532 -20.57 21.64 -25.04
N GLN A 533 -19.49 22.40 -25.22
CA GLN A 533 -19.50 23.64 -26.00
C GLN A 533 -19.48 23.40 -27.52
N GLU A 534 -19.23 22.17 -27.97
CA GLU A 534 -19.03 21.80 -29.37
C GLU A 534 -20.03 20.70 -29.82
N PRO A 535 -21.19 21.07 -30.40
CA PRO A 535 -22.23 20.11 -30.81
C PRO A 535 -21.74 19.09 -31.85
N GLU A 536 -20.85 19.48 -32.77
CA GLU A 536 -20.31 18.59 -33.81
C GLU A 536 -19.47 17.46 -33.22
N ARG A 537 -18.79 17.71 -32.10
CA ARG A 537 -18.01 16.69 -31.39
C ARG A 537 -18.92 15.64 -30.76
N VAL A 538 -20.09 16.05 -30.26
CA VAL A 538 -21.10 15.16 -29.68
C VAL A 538 -21.62 14.18 -30.72
N GLU A 539 -21.96 14.66 -31.92
CA GLU A 539 -22.44 13.78 -32.99
C GLU A 539 -21.39 12.75 -33.39
N LYS A 540 -20.13 13.16 -33.55
CA LYS A 540 -19.02 12.22 -33.85
C LYS A 540 -18.85 11.15 -32.78
N ILE A 541 -18.98 11.52 -31.50
CA ILE A 541 -18.89 10.56 -30.39
C ILE A 541 -20.04 9.55 -30.47
N LEU A 542 -21.29 10.01 -30.63
CA LEU A 542 -22.45 9.12 -30.70
C LEU A 542 -22.40 8.22 -31.95
N GLU A 543 -22.00 8.76 -33.10
CA GLU A 543 -21.81 7.98 -34.33
C GLU A 543 -20.75 6.89 -34.18
N SER A 544 -19.71 7.11 -33.38
CA SER A 544 -18.66 6.11 -33.15
C SER A 544 -19.06 4.97 -32.20
N LEU A 545 -20.13 5.17 -31.40
CA LEU A 545 -20.57 4.24 -30.36
C LEU A 545 -21.80 3.40 -30.76
N LEU A 546 -22.53 3.83 -31.80
CA LEU A 546 -23.71 3.17 -32.36
C LEU A 546 -23.35 2.34 -33.59
#